data_AF-A0A815Y2B0-F1
#
_entry.id   AF-A0A815Y2B0-F1
#
_cell.length_a   1.000
_cell.length_b   1.000
_cell.length_c   1.000
_cell.angle_alpha   90.00
_cell.angle_beta   90.00
_cell.angle_gamma   90.00
#
_symmetry.space_group_name_H-M   'P 1'
#
loop_
_entity.id
_entity.type
_entity.pdbx_description
1 polymer ?
#
loop_
_entity_poly.entity_id
_entity_poly.type
_entity_poly.pdbx_seq_one_letter_code
_entity_poly.pdbx_strand_id
1 'polypeptide(L)'
;MLMNNYTMFNDIEGIYMLTYPPEKRDDCPICSNVPVRIQINETGKFQELIDLLTEKYQLTAPLILAEINGNLKTLYMTSTEQMRDATKPHLRMTLQELGLINGTEMLVGDPTRASSLRVILSLTSSMETATTK
;
A
#
# COMPACT_ATOMS: atom_id res chain seq x y z
N MET A 1 10.08 34.34 -6.79
CA MET A 1 11.53 34.01 -6.78
C MET A 1 11.89 33.59 -5.38
N LEU A 2 12.46 32.43 -5.05
CA LEU A 2 12.63 31.12 -5.68
C LEU A 2 12.31 30.16 -4.53
N MET A 3 11.35 29.25 -4.66
CA MET A 3 11.16 28.18 -3.69
C MET A 3 10.91 26.93 -4.50
N ASN A 4 12.01 26.30 -4.93
CA ASN A 4 11.92 25.13 -5.76
C ASN A 4 12.25 23.90 -4.89
N ASN A 5 11.34 23.68 -3.94
CA ASN A 5 11.01 22.53 -3.09
C ASN A 5 12.11 21.77 -2.29
N TYR A 6 13.39 21.86 -2.64
CA TYR A 6 14.46 21.19 -1.89
C TYR A 6 15.76 21.99 -1.92
N THR A 7 16.39 22.11 -0.75
CA THR A 7 17.71 22.73 -0.58
C THR A 7 18.57 21.80 0.26
N MET A 8 19.70 21.38 -0.30
CA MET A 8 20.74 20.66 0.42
C MET A 8 21.71 21.67 1.03
N PHE A 9 21.98 21.53 2.33
CA PHE A 9 22.93 22.34 3.07
C PHE A 9 24.05 21.44 3.61
N ASN A 10 25.29 21.92 3.55
CA ASN A 10 26.44 21.20 4.09
C ASN A 10 27.51 22.18 4.58
N ASP A 11 28.13 21.84 5.71
CA ASP A 11 29.15 22.63 6.41
C ASP A 11 30.42 21.82 6.75
N ILE A 12 30.64 20.65 6.14
CA ILE A 12 31.73 19.73 6.51
C ILE A 12 33.10 20.29 6.07
N GLU A 13 33.21 20.81 4.84
CA GLU A 13 34.42 21.49 4.34
C GLU A 13 34.03 22.83 3.68
N GLY A 14 33.69 23.81 4.52
CA GLY A 14 33.13 25.10 4.09
C GLY A 14 31.61 25.06 3.93
N ILE A 15 30.99 26.22 3.69
CA ILE A 15 29.54 26.34 3.59
C ILE A 15 29.12 26.25 2.13
N TYR A 16 28.33 25.24 1.78
CA TYR A 16 27.71 25.15 0.47
C TYR A 16 26.21 24.82 0.55
N MET A 17 25.46 25.37 -0.41
CA MET A 17 24.02 25.22 -0.50
C MET A 17 23.62 24.97 -1.95
N LEU A 18 22.87 23.89 -2.18
CA LEU A 18 22.35 23.52 -3.50
C LEU A 18 20.83 23.47 -3.46
N THR A 19 20.16 24.31 -4.24
CA THR A 19 18.70 24.29 -4.40
C THR A 19 18.33 23.75 -5.77
N TYR A 20 17.50 22.71 -5.81
CA TYR A 20 16.97 22.15 -7.07
C TYR A 20 15.54 21.66 -6.88
N PRO A 21 14.65 21.83 -7.89
CA PRO A 21 13.33 21.23 -7.86
C PRO A 21 13.42 19.71 -8.05
N PRO A 22 13.02 18.88 -7.06
CA PRO A 22 12.81 17.47 -7.30
C PRO A 22 11.62 17.28 -8.24
N GLU A 23 11.75 16.34 -9.19
CA GLU A 23 10.66 15.97 -10.08
C GLU A 23 9.53 15.27 -9.31
N LYS A 24 8.29 15.65 -9.60
CA LYS A 24 7.12 14.94 -9.06
C LYS A 24 6.99 13.63 -9.82
N ARG A 25 7.04 12.52 -9.08
CA ARG A 25 6.70 11.21 -9.62
C ARG A 25 5.21 11.10 -9.91
N ASP A 26 4.86 10.82 -11.17
CA ASP A 26 3.46 10.63 -11.59
C ASP A 26 2.85 9.34 -11.01
N ASP A 27 3.68 8.37 -10.66
CA ASP A 27 3.29 7.12 -10.01
C ASP A 27 3.34 7.19 -8.47
N CYS A 28 3.46 8.40 -7.89
CA CYS A 28 3.62 8.55 -6.45
C CYS A 28 2.36 8.09 -5.70
N PRO A 29 2.43 7.04 -4.88
CA PRO A 29 1.28 6.45 -4.20
C PRO A 29 0.66 7.36 -3.13
N ILE A 30 1.26 8.53 -2.87
CA ILE A 30 0.81 9.51 -1.88
C ILE A 30 0.12 10.70 -2.56
N CYS A 31 0.72 11.25 -3.62
CA CYS A 31 0.31 12.53 -4.21
C CYS A 31 -0.18 12.44 -5.66
N SER A 32 -0.20 11.26 -6.28
CA SER A 32 -0.70 11.09 -7.64
C SER A 32 -2.16 10.64 -7.74
N ASN A 33 -2.82 10.26 -6.64
CA ASN A 33 -4.20 9.74 -6.62
C ASN A 33 -4.45 8.57 -7.60
N VAL A 34 -3.38 7.97 -8.13
CA VAL A 34 -3.43 6.80 -9.00
C VAL A 34 -3.47 5.56 -8.09
N PRO A 35 -4.43 4.65 -8.29
CA PRO A 35 -4.49 3.41 -7.52
C PRO A 35 -3.29 2.52 -7.86
N VAL A 36 -2.66 1.93 -6.84
CA VAL A 36 -1.52 1.04 -7.03
C VAL A 36 -1.99 -0.39 -7.23
N ARG A 37 -1.44 -1.07 -8.23
CA ARG A 37 -1.71 -2.50 -8.45
C ARG A 37 -0.76 -3.36 -7.62
N ILE A 38 -1.31 -4.36 -6.95
CA ILE A 38 -0.54 -5.36 -6.21
C ILE A 38 -0.89 -6.73 -6.74
N GLN A 39 0.15 -7.47 -7.11
CA GLN A 39 0.03 -8.84 -7.59
C GLN A 39 0.24 -9.82 -6.45
N ILE A 40 -0.68 -10.77 -6.31
CA ILE A 40 -0.58 -11.86 -5.34
C ILE A 40 -1.22 -13.11 -5.94
N ASN A 41 -0.76 -14.28 -5.50
CA ASN A 41 -1.32 -15.54 -5.96
C ASN A 41 -2.79 -15.67 -5.51
N GLU A 42 -3.64 -16.25 -6.36
CA GLU A 42 -5.03 -16.59 -6.02
C GLU A 42 -5.15 -17.46 -4.76
N THR A 43 -4.18 -18.35 -4.53
CA THR A 43 -4.11 -19.20 -3.34
C THR A 43 -3.39 -18.55 -2.17
N GLY A 44 -2.98 -17.29 -2.32
CA GLY A 44 -2.25 -16.53 -1.31
C GLY A 44 -3.08 -16.28 -0.06
N LYS A 45 -2.40 -16.18 1.08
CA LYS A 45 -3.04 -15.84 2.36
C LYS A 45 -3.16 -14.33 2.49
N PHE A 46 -4.15 -13.89 3.26
CA PHE A 46 -4.30 -12.46 3.55
C PHE A 46 -3.10 -11.87 4.32
N GLN A 47 -2.42 -12.69 5.14
CA GLN A 47 -1.16 -12.29 5.78
C GLN A 47 -0.09 -11.86 4.78
N GLU A 48 0.08 -12.60 3.67
CA GLU A 48 1.11 -12.29 2.65
C GLU A 48 0.83 -10.94 1.98
N LEU A 49 -0.44 -10.60 1.78
CA LEU A 49 -0.84 -9.29 1.27
C LEU A 49 -0.46 -8.16 2.24
N ILE A 50 -0.70 -8.36 3.54
CA ILE A 50 -0.35 -7.39 4.58
C ILE A 50 1.17 -7.23 4.68
N ASP A 51 1.92 -8.32 4.66
CA ASP A 51 3.38 -8.30 4.75
C ASP A 51 3.97 -7.53 3.56
N LEU A 52 3.49 -7.82 2.34
CA LEU A 52 3.90 -7.12 1.12
C LEU A 52 3.58 -5.62 1.19
N LEU A 53 2.38 -5.25 1.65
CA LEU A 53 1.99 -3.86 1.84
C LEU A 53 2.88 -3.15 2.88
N THR A 54 3.17 -3.84 3.97
CA THR A 54 3.96 -3.33 5.09
C THR A 54 5.40 -3.09 4.68
N GLU A 55 6.02 -4.04 3.97
CA GLU A 55 7.39 -3.91 3.48
C GLU A 55 7.51 -2.83 2.39
N LYS A 56 6.61 -2.86 1.40
CA LYS A 56 6.69 -1.95 0.25
C LYS A 56 6.41 -0.50 0.61
N TYR A 57 5.50 -0.25 1.55
CA TYR A 57 5.07 1.10 1.93
C TYR A 57 5.48 1.52 3.34
N GLN A 58 6.28 0.72 4.02
CA GLN A 58 6.80 0.98 5.38
C GLN A 58 5.68 1.32 6.36
N LEU A 59 4.59 0.54 6.31
CA LEU A 59 3.42 0.75 7.17
C LEU A 59 3.73 0.26 8.59
N THR A 60 3.10 0.87 9.60
CA THR A 60 3.33 0.51 11.03
C THR A 60 2.11 -0.14 11.66
N ALA A 61 0.92 0.32 11.31
CA ALA A 61 -0.35 -0.18 11.78
C ALA A 61 -1.38 -0.06 10.64
N PRO A 62 -1.33 -0.96 9.64
CA PRO A 62 -2.18 -0.85 8.48
C PRO A 62 -3.65 -1.12 8.82
N LEU A 63 -4.53 -0.27 8.32
CA LEU A 63 -5.98 -0.42 8.28
C LEU A 63 -6.36 -0.79 6.85
N ILE A 64 -6.95 -1.97 6.64
CA ILE A 64 -7.37 -2.43 5.31
C ILE A 64 -8.89 -2.50 5.25
N LEU A 65 -9.46 -1.71 4.35
CA LEU A 65 -10.87 -1.68 4.00
C LEU A 65 -11.01 -2.17 2.56
N ALA A 66 -11.99 -3.02 2.29
CA ALA A 66 -12.29 -3.50 0.94
C ALA A 66 -13.78 -3.38 0.66
N GLU A 67 -14.13 -3.10 -0.59
CA GLU A 67 -15.52 -3.19 -1.03
C GLU A 67 -15.84 -4.63 -1.42
N ILE A 68 -16.74 -5.26 -0.67
CA ILE A 68 -17.14 -6.66 -0.88
C ILE A 68 -18.65 -6.68 -1.05
N ASN A 69 -19.11 -7.08 -2.24
CA ASN A 69 -20.53 -7.09 -2.60
C ASN A 69 -21.20 -5.72 -2.40
N GLY A 70 -20.55 -4.64 -2.83
CA GLY A 70 -21.08 -3.26 -2.74
C GLY A 70 -21.12 -2.67 -1.33
N ASN A 71 -20.52 -3.35 -0.34
CA ASN A 71 -20.43 -2.87 1.03
C ASN A 71 -18.97 -2.74 1.45
N LEU A 72 -18.61 -1.57 1.98
CA LEU A 72 -17.27 -1.35 2.52
C LEU A 72 -17.12 -2.12 3.84
N LYS A 73 -16.19 -3.08 3.87
CA LYS A 73 -15.90 -3.91 5.05
C LYS A 73 -14.47 -3.70 5.51
N THR A 74 -14.29 -3.66 6.83
CA THR A 74 -12.97 -3.67 7.47
C THR A 74 -12.44 -5.09 7.52
N LEU A 75 -11.38 -5.36 6.77
CA LEU A 75 -10.73 -6.68 6.73
C LEU A 75 -9.64 -6.82 7.80
N TYR A 76 -8.92 -5.73 8.06
CA TYR A 76 -7.81 -5.71 9.00
C TYR A 76 -7.71 -4.37 9.71
N MET A 77 -7.51 -4.40 11.03
CA MET A 77 -7.22 -3.21 11.82
C MET A 77 -6.52 -3.59 13.13
N THR A 78 -5.38 -2.96 13.41
CA THR A 78 -4.56 -3.20 14.61
C THR A 78 -4.69 -2.13 15.68
N SER A 79 -5.40 -1.04 15.42
CA SER A 79 -5.47 0.13 16.30
C SER A 79 -6.17 -0.11 17.64
N THR A 80 -7.06 -1.10 17.74
CA THR A 80 -7.75 -1.46 18.99
C THR A 80 -7.68 -2.97 19.24
N GLU A 81 -7.59 -3.37 20.52
CA GLU A 81 -7.45 -4.79 20.89
C GLU A 81 -8.63 -5.65 20.41
N GLN A 82 -9.85 -5.14 20.53
CA GLN A 82 -11.07 -5.82 20.08
C GLN A 82 -11.04 -6.12 18.57
N MET A 83 -10.56 -5.18 17.77
CA MET A 83 -10.50 -5.34 16.32
C MET A 83 -9.31 -6.19 15.90
N ARG A 84 -8.20 -6.12 16.62
CA ARG A 84 -7.07 -7.04 16.43
C ARG A 84 -7.50 -8.49 16.63
N ASP A 85 -8.25 -8.77 17.70
CA ASP A 85 -8.74 -10.13 17.96
C ASP A 85 -9.79 -10.58 16.94
N ALA A 86 -10.67 -9.68 16.50
CA ALA A 86 -11.67 -9.97 15.47
C ALA A 86 -11.06 -10.24 14.08
N THR A 87 -9.95 -9.59 13.75
CA THR A 87 -9.28 -9.69 12.43
C THR A 87 -8.18 -10.76 12.39
N LYS A 88 -7.73 -11.23 13.56
CA LYS A 88 -6.78 -12.35 13.71
C LYS A 88 -7.13 -13.61 12.91
N PRO A 89 -8.40 -14.07 12.85
CA PRO A 89 -8.77 -15.22 12.00
C PRO A 89 -8.61 -14.93 10.51
N HIS A 90 -8.89 -13.70 10.04
CA HIS A 90 -8.78 -13.34 8.62
C HIS A 90 -7.34 -13.48 8.09
N LEU A 91 -6.33 -13.28 8.93
CA LEU A 91 -4.91 -13.42 8.56
C LEU A 91 -4.56 -14.81 8.02
N ARG A 92 -5.26 -15.86 8.49
CA ARG A 92 -5.02 -17.24 8.08
C ARG A 92 -5.87 -17.66 6.90
N MET A 93 -6.92 -16.90 6.58
CA MET A 93 -7.81 -17.15 5.47
C MET A 93 -7.14 -16.76 4.15
N THR A 94 -7.57 -17.43 3.09
CA THR A 94 -7.23 -17.10 1.72
C THR A 94 -8.00 -15.86 1.27
N LEU A 95 -7.49 -15.18 0.24
CA LEU A 95 -8.16 -14.01 -0.34
C LEU A 95 -9.57 -14.37 -0.88
N GLN A 96 -9.72 -15.57 -1.45
CA GLN A 96 -10.99 -16.08 -1.95
C GLN A 96 -12.03 -16.27 -0.83
N GLU A 97 -11.63 -16.80 0.33
CA GLU A 97 -12.52 -16.97 1.49
C GLU A 97 -13.00 -15.64 2.06
N LEU A 98 -12.17 -14.59 1.96
CA LEU A 98 -12.55 -13.23 2.34
C LEU A 98 -13.44 -12.53 1.30
N GLY A 99 -13.70 -13.16 0.14
CA GLY A 99 -14.49 -12.58 -0.94
C GLY A 99 -13.74 -11.51 -1.74
N LEU A 100 -12.40 -11.50 -1.66
CA LEU A 100 -11.56 -10.63 -2.49
C LEU A 100 -11.38 -11.29 -3.85
N ILE A 101 -11.76 -10.57 -4.91
CA ILE A 101 -11.64 -11.03 -6.29
C ILE A 101 -10.62 -10.20 -7.05
N ASN A 102 -10.22 -10.68 -8.22
CA ASN A 102 -9.34 -9.91 -9.09
C ASN A 102 -10.00 -8.57 -9.45
N GLY A 103 -9.25 -7.47 -9.30
CA GLY A 103 -9.74 -6.12 -9.53
C GLY A 103 -10.42 -5.47 -8.31
N THR A 104 -10.56 -6.17 -7.18
CA THR A 104 -11.11 -5.55 -5.96
C THR A 104 -10.27 -4.35 -5.54
N GLU A 105 -10.95 -3.23 -5.32
CA GLU A 105 -10.34 -2.03 -4.77
C GLU A 105 -10.35 -2.07 -3.23
N MET A 106 -9.21 -1.74 -2.66
CA MET A 106 -8.97 -1.68 -1.23
C MET A 106 -8.38 -0.33 -0.85
N LEU A 107 -8.78 0.17 0.30
CA LEU A 107 -8.23 1.35 0.93
C LEU A 107 -7.33 0.91 2.08
N VAL A 108 -6.06 1.30 2.01
CA VAL A 108 -5.07 1.01 3.03
C VAL A 108 -4.70 2.31 3.75
N GLY A 109 -5.11 2.44 5.00
CA GLY A 109 -4.74 3.55 5.88
C GLY A 109 -3.60 3.17 6.82
N ASP A 110 -2.86 4.15 7.34
CA ASP A 110 -1.82 3.95 8.36
C ASP A 110 -1.59 5.27 9.12
N PRO A 111 -1.33 5.24 10.45
CA PRO A 111 -1.04 6.45 11.22
C PRO A 111 0.22 7.21 10.78
N THR A 112 1.18 6.57 10.12
CA THR A 112 2.37 7.25 9.58
C THR A 112 2.07 8.04 8.31
N ARG A 113 0.84 7.97 7.78
CA ARG A 113 0.46 8.54 6.50
C ARG A 113 -0.65 9.56 6.65
N ALA A 114 -0.54 10.67 5.92
CA ALA A 114 -1.57 11.71 5.87
C ALA A 114 -2.80 11.32 5.02
N SER A 115 -2.64 10.37 4.10
CA SER A 115 -3.69 9.90 3.18
C SER A 115 -3.68 8.38 3.03
N SER A 116 -4.85 7.82 2.74
CA SER A 116 -5.01 6.40 2.43
C SER A 116 -4.49 6.06 1.03
N LEU A 117 -3.91 4.87 0.91
CA LEU A 117 -3.53 4.25 -0.34
C LEU A 117 -4.75 3.59 -0.99
N ARG A 118 -4.98 3.88 -2.26
CA ARG A 118 -5.90 3.10 -3.10
C ARG A 118 -5.12 1.95 -3.74
N VAL A 119 -5.54 0.72 -3.48
CA VAL A 119 -4.88 -0.49 -3.96
C VAL A 119 -5.87 -1.32 -4.77
N ILE A 120 -5.48 -1.73 -5.97
CA ILE A 120 -6.24 -2.66 -6.80
C ILE A 120 -5.56 -4.02 -6.72
N LEU A 121 -6.30 -5.02 -6.26
CA LEU A 121 -5.84 -6.40 -6.20
C LEU A 121 -5.73 -6.97 -7.61
N SER A 122 -4.58 -7.55 -7.95
CA SER A 122 -4.37 -8.30 -9.18
C SER A 122 -4.03 -9.74 -8.80
N LEU A 123 -4.95 -10.66 -9.01
CA LEU A 123 -4.71 -12.06 -8.72
C LEU A 123 -4.03 -12.74 -9.91
N THR A 124 -2.89 -13.39 -9.66
CA THR A 124 -2.20 -14.21 -10.66
C THR A 124 -2.49 -15.68 -10.37
N SER A 125 -3.21 -16.33 -11.29
CA SER A 125 -3.31 -17.80 -11.29
C SER A 125 -1.97 -18.37 -11.72
N SER A 126 -1.50 -19.44 -11.07
CA SER A 126 -0.24 -20.13 -11.38
C SER A 126 -0.28 -20.85 -12.74
N MET A 127 -0.56 -20.14 -13.82
CA MET A 127 -0.37 -20.55 -15.22
C MET A 127 -0.02 -19.33 -16.07
N GLU A 128 1.06 -18.63 -15.73
CA GLU A 128 1.83 -17.91 -16.75
C GLU A 128 3.31 -17.84 -16.35
N THR A 129 4.02 -18.93 -16.64
CA THR A 129 5.42 -18.84 -17.00
C THR A 129 5.53 -18.11 -18.35
N ALA A 130 6.38 -17.09 -18.34
CA ALA A 130 7.13 -16.58 -19.46
C ALA A 130 6.48 -15.58 -20.44
N THR A 131 7.27 -14.52 -20.63
CA THR A 131 7.57 -13.81 -21.89
C THR A 131 6.89 -12.46 -22.08
N THR A 132 7.71 -11.40 -22.03
CA THR A 132 7.83 -10.31 -23.04
C THR A 132 8.95 -9.40 -22.51
N LYS A 133 10.21 -9.67 -22.87
CA LYS A 133 10.96 -9.13 -24.03
C LYS A 133 11.15 -7.62 -23.97
#